data_AF-A0A3B8P3A1-F1
#
_entry.id   AF-A0A3B8P3A1-F1
#
_cell.length_a   1.000
_cell.length_b   1.000
_cell.length_c   1.000
_cell.angle_alpha   90.00
_cell.angle_beta   90.00
_cell.angle_gamma   90.00
#
_symmetry.space_group_name_H-M   'P 1'
#
loop_
_entity.id
_entity.type
_entity.pdbx_description
1 polymer ?
#
loop_
_entity_poly.entity_id
_entity_poly.type
_entity_poly.pdbx_seq_one_letter_code
_entity_poly.pdbx_strand_id
1 'polypeptide(L)'
;TRELRASLDALLEDWRPLVQAGNDDEDIRRAAPEQFIEELEDVRWGQFSLDTSRWLLARTWTAERKGRGERQGKAQLASWLAHLLGEEGRALKLPLYTQRPEDLAEQLPRIEQLLTWLHHARQVLEAPQMDRLYGDLRKLHELAELPISDELLEARIDQARAVDQSRGWKHLLKA
;
A
#
# COMPACT_ATOMS: atom_id res chain seq x y z
N THR A 1 -16.33 11.93 4.00
CA THR A 1 -15.25 10.94 3.82
C THR A 1 -15.77 9.52 3.63
N ARG A 2 -16.71 9.02 4.45
CA ARG A 2 -17.25 7.66 4.30
C ARG A 2 -17.84 7.38 2.92
N GLU A 3 -18.68 8.28 2.41
CA GLU A 3 -19.30 8.14 1.07
C GLU A 3 -18.26 8.11 -0.04
N LEU A 4 -17.27 9.01 0.02
CA LEU A 4 -16.17 9.03 -0.95
C LEU A 4 -15.38 7.72 -0.94
N ARG A 5 -15.13 7.16 0.25
CA ARG A 5 -14.48 5.86 0.39
C ARG A 5 -15.33 4.74 -0.21
N ALA A 6 -16.62 4.69 0.12
CA ALA A 6 -17.52 3.66 -0.42
C ALA A 6 -17.60 3.71 -1.95
N SER A 7 -17.62 4.92 -2.54
CA SER A 7 -17.60 5.08 -3.99
C SER A 7 -16.28 4.61 -4.61
N LEU A 8 -15.13 4.87 -3.97
CA LEU A 8 -13.84 4.35 -4.41
C LEU A 8 -13.80 2.82 -4.30
N ASP A 9 -14.25 2.27 -3.17
CA ASP A 9 -14.24 0.83 -2.92
C ASP A 9 -15.08 0.09 -3.98
N ALA A 10 -16.25 0.63 -4.37
CA ALA A 10 -17.08 0.08 -5.44
C ALA A 10 -16.38 0.09 -6.82
N LEU A 11 -15.68 1.20 -7.16
CA LEU A 11 -14.88 1.24 -8.38
C LEU A 11 -13.74 0.21 -8.34
N LEU A 12 -13.05 0.09 -7.20
CA LEU A 12 -11.94 -0.85 -7.06
C LEU A 12 -12.39 -2.30 -7.09
N GLU A 13 -13.57 -2.63 -6.59
CA GLU A 13 -14.13 -3.98 -6.60
C GLU A 13 -14.32 -4.50 -8.04
N ASP A 14 -14.80 -3.66 -8.94
CA ASP A 14 -15.00 -4.02 -10.35
C ASP A 14 -13.70 -4.04 -11.16
N TRP A 15 -12.82 -3.05 -10.93
CA TRP A 15 -11.65 -2.83 -11.78
C TRP A 15 -10.40 -3.59 -11.35
N ARG A 16 -10.22 -3.87 -10.05
CA ARG A 16 -9.03 -4.60 -9.56
C ARG A 16 -8.91 -6.00 -10.17
N PRO A 17 -9.97 -6.83 -10.26
CA PRO A 17 -9.88 -8.15 -10.89
C PRO A 17 -9.47 -8.07 -12.36
N LEU A 18 -9.97 -7.08 -13.12
CA LEU A 18 -9.61 -6.88 -14.52
C LEU A 18 -8.14 -6.52 -14.70
N VAL A 19 -7.60 -5.64 -13.85
CA VAL A 19 -6.16 -5.31 -13.86
C VAL A 19 -5.30 -6.53 -13.51
N GLN A 20 -5.71 -7.30 -12.49
CA GLN A 20 -4.99 -8.51 -12.08
C GLN A 20 -4.98 -9.55 -13.20
N ALA A 21 -6.14 -9.86 -13.80
CA ALA A 21 -6.23 -10.80 -14.91
C ALA A 21 -5.46 -10.30 -16.15
N GLY A 22 -5.49 -9.00 -16.39
CA GLY A 22 -4.71 -8.35 -17.44
C GLY A 22 -3.19 -8.44 -17.25
N ASN A 23 -2.65 -8.81 -16.09
CA ASN A 23 -1.19 -9.05 -15.99
C ASN A 23 -0.78 -10.32 -16.74
N ASP A 24 -1.63 -11.34 -16.72
CA ASP A 24 -1.34 -12.67 -17.29
C ASP A 24 -2.01 -12.91 -18.65
N ASP A 25 -3.07 -12.15 -18.98
CA ASP A 25 -3.88 -12.34 -20.18
C ASP A 25 -3.83 -11.11 -21.12
N GLU A 26 -3.32 -11.30 -22.34
CA GLU A 26 -3.23 -10.24 -23.34
C GLU A 26 -4.58 -9.85 -23.94
N ASP A 27 -5.51 -10.79 -24.09
CA ASP A 27 -6.83 -10.51 -24.66
C ASP A 27 -7.65 -9.63 -23.71
N ILE A 28 -7.55 -9.87 -22.40
CA ILE A 28 -8.13 -8.99 -21.37
C ILE A 28 -7.54 -7.57 -21.47
N ARG A 29 -6.21 -7.45 -21.62
CA ARG A 29 -5.57 -6.12 -21.79
C ARG A 29 -6.06 -5.40 -23.04
N ARG A 30 -6.27 -6.13 -24.13
CA ARG A 30 -6.74 -5.55 -25.40
C ARG A 30 -8.19 -5.09 -25.32
N ALA A 31 -9.02 -5.77 -24.53
CA ALA A 31 -10.42 -5.41 -24.30
C ALA A 31 -10.59 -4.24 -23.31
N ALA A 32 -9.64 -4.03 -22.40
CA ALA A 32 -9.74 -3.04 -21.32
C ALA A 32 -10.07 -1.60 -21.79
N PRO A 33 -9.53 -1.06 -22.90
CA PRO A 33 -9.91 0.26 -23.38
C PRO A 33 -11.39 0.38 -23.75
N GLU A 34 -11.97 -0.63 -24.41
CA GLU A 34 -13.38 -0.61 -24.80
C GLU A 34 -14.30 -0.76 -23.59
N GLN A 35 -13.97 -1.66 -22.67
CA GLN A 35 -14.67 -1.80 -21.38
C GLN A 35 -14.64 -0.51 -20.56
N PHE A 36 -13.51 0.21 -20.57
CA PHE A 36 -13.40 1.48 -19.87
C PHE A 36 -14.20 2.59 -20.56
N ILE A 37 -14.32 2.57 -21.89
CA ILE A 37 -15.21 3.49 -22.60
C ILE A 37 -16.67 3.26 -22.21
N GLU A 38 -17.10 1.99 -22.14
CA GLU A 38 -18.45 1.62 -21.71
C GLU A 38 -18.72 2.07 -20.26
N GLU A 39 -17.76 1.90 -19.36
CA GLU A 39 -17.83 2.40 -17.98
C GLU A 39 -18.03 3.92 -17.90
N LEU A 40 -17.40 4.68 -18.81
CA LEU A 40 -17.54 6.13 -18.85
C LEU A 40 -18.91 6.59 -19.38
N GLU A 41 -19.76 5.68 -19.85
CA GLU A 41 -21.18 5.97 -20.11
C GLU A 41 -22.00 6.10 -18.81
N ASP A 42 -21.53 5.52 -17.70
CA ASP A 42 -22.05 5.78 -16.35
C ASP A 42 -21.40 7.05 -15.74
N VAL A 43 -22.16 7.72 -14.88
CA VAL A 43 -21.70 8.91 -14.15
C VAL A 43 -20.78 8.58 -12.96
N ARG A 44 -20.74 7.33 -12.48
CA ARG A 44 -20.08 6.99 -11.20
C ARG A 44 -18.60 7.40 -11.15
N TRP A 45 -17.85 7.22 -12.24
CA TRP A 45 -16.44 7.63 -12.32
C TRP A 45 -16.28 9.15 -12.27
N GLY A 46 -17.11 9.88 -13.03
CA GLY A 46 -17.13 11.34 -13.04
C GLY A 46 -17.55 11.94 -11.69
N GLN A 47 -18.58 11.35 -11.07
CA GLN A 47 -19.08 11.75 -9.76
C GLN A 47 -18.02 11.56 -8.68
N PHE A 48 -17.37 10.40 -8.62
CA PHE A 48 -16.26 10.14 -7.71
C PHE A 48 -15.14 11.17 -7.89
N SER A 49 -14.76 11.47 -9.14
CA SER A 49 -13.70 12.42 -9.48
C SER A 49 -14.03 13.85 -9.03
N LEU A 50 -15.27 14.29 -9.26
CA LEU A 50 -15.76 15.61 -8.85
C LEU A 50 -15.84 15.74 -7.33
N ASP A 51 -16.37 14.73 -6.65
CA ASP A 51 -16.50 14.73 -5.19
C ASP A 51 -15.14 14.68 -4.50
N THR A 52 -14.21 13.87 -5.01
CA THR A 52 -12.82 13.86 -4.55
C THR A 52 -12.20 15.24 -4.71
N SER A 53 -12.35 15.85 -5.88
CA SER A 53 -11.79 17.18 -6.18
C SER A 53 -12.35 18.24 -5.23
N ARG A 54 -13.67 18.24 -5.00
CA ARG A 54 -14.32 19.15 -4.05
C ARG A 54 -13.84 18.93 -2.62
N TRP A 55 -13.75 17.67 -2.19
CA TRP A 55 -13.28 17.30 -0.87
C TRP A 55 -11.83 17.79 -0.65
N LEU A 56 -10.99 17.65 -1.68
CA LEU A 56 -9.59 18.08 -1.66
C LEU A 56 -9.43 19.60 -1.61
N LEU A 57 -10.08 20.31 -2.55
CA LEU A 57 -10.00 21.77 -2.67
C LEU A 57 -10.53 22.48 -1.42
N ALA A 58 -11.65 21.99 -0.88
CA ALA A 58 -12.22 22.52 0.36
C ALA A 58 -11.45 22.09 1.61
N ARG A 59 -10.43 21.23 1.48
CA ARG A 59 -9.66 20.65 2.58
C ARG A 59 -10.57 20.05 3.64
N THR A 60 -11.65 19.38 3.23
CA THR A 60 -12.77 19.04 4.12
C THR A 60 -12.32 18.14 5.28
N TRP A 61 -11.24 17.37 5.10
CA TRP A 61 -10.61 16.58 6.16
C TRP A 61 -10.09 17.39 7.36
N THR A 62 -10.01 18.73 7.25
CA THR A 62 -9.63 19.61 8.35
C THR A 62 -10.82 20.17 9.12
N ALA A 63 -12.03 20.14 8.55
CA ALA A 63 -13.19 20.88 9.09
C ALA A 63 -13.63 20.42 10.49
N GLU A 64 -13.50 19.12 10.79
CA GLU A 64 -13.97 18.53 12.06
C GLU A 64 -12.83 18.28 13.06
N ARG A 65 -11.60 18.72 12.77
CA ARG A 65 -10.46 18.49 13.66
C ARG A 65 -10.61 19.30 14.94
N LYS A 66 -10.59 18.61 16.09
CA LYS A 66 -10.56 19.23 17.42
C LYS A 66 -9.43 18.65 18.26
N GLY A 67 -8.79 19.49 19.09
CA GLY A 67 -7.79 19.08 20.08
C GLY A 67 -6.65 18.24 19.50
N ARG A 68 -6.70 16.91 19.71
CA ARG A 68 -5.68 15.97 19.22
C ARG A 68 -5.56 15.97 17.69
N GLY A 69 -6.68 16.05 16.96
CA GLY A 69 -6.66 16.04 15.49
C GLY A 69 -5.94 17.24 14.88
N GLU A 70 -6.05 18.40 15.52
CA GLU A 70 -5.34 19.62 15.10
C GLU A 70 -3.83 19.51 15.36
N ARG A 71 -3.43 18.93 16.50
CA ARG A 71 -2.01 18.68 16.81
C ARG A 71 -1.38 17.69 15.82
N GLN A 72 -2.07 16.59 15.52
CA GLN A 72 -1.59 15.63 14.51
C GLN A 72 -1.53 16.26 13.12
N GLY A 73 -2.50 17.11 12.77
CA GLY A 73 -2.51 17.84 11.50
C GLY A 73 -1.34 18.82 11.30
N LYS A 74 -0.65 19.21 12.38
CA LYS A 74 0.53 20.08 12.38
C LYS A 74 1.85 19.33 12.53
N ALA A 75 1.82 18.01 12.74
CA ALA A 75 3.03 17.21 12.88
C ALA A 75 3.84 17.26 11.58
N GLN A 76 5.17 17.29 11.72
CA GLN A 76 6.06 17.17 10.56
C GLN A 76 5.85 15.81 9.91
N LEU A 77 5.72 15.80 8.57
CA LEU A 77 5.45 14.58 7.82
C LEU A 77 6.47 13.49 8.14
N ALA A 78 7.76 13.84 8.24
CA ALA A 78 8.84 12.92 8.58
C ALA A 78 8.61 12.21 9.93
N SER A 79 8.21 12.95 10.96
CA SER A 79 7.96 12.40 12.30
C SER A 79 6.72 11.50 12.32
N TRP A 80 5.63 11.95 11.69
CA TRP A 80 4.41 11.15 11.59
C TRP A 80 4.65 9.86 10.79
N LEU A 81 5.35 9.97 9.66
CA LEU A 81 5.63 8.85 8.77
C LEU A 81 6.56 7.83 9.44
N ALA A 82 7.61 8.27 10.11
CA ALA A 82 8.51 7.38 10.84
C ALA A 82 7.76 6.57 11.90
N HIS A 83 6.85 7.21 12.64
CA HIS A 83 6.02 6.53 13.64
C HIS A 83 5.07 5.51 13.00
N LEU A 84 4.34 5.90 11.96
CA LEU A 84 3.44 5.01 11.23
C LEU A 84 4.19 3.78 10.69
N LEU A 85 5.29 3.99 9.97
CA LEU A 85 6.08 2.90 9.40
C LEU A 85 6.70 2.00 10.49
N GLY A 86 7.07 2.56 11.63
CA GLY A 86 7.55 1.80 12.79
C GLY A 86 6.45 0.94 13.41
N GLU A 87 5.24 1.46 13.58
CA GLU A 87 4.08 0.69 14.07
C GLU A 87 3.71 -0.44 13.10
N GLU A 88 3.55 -0.12 11.82
CA GLU A 88 3.27 -1.11 10.77
C GLU A 88 4.40 -2.14 10.66
N GLY A 89 5.66 -1.70 10.72
CA GLY A 89 6.81 -2.59 10.65
C GLY A 89 6.87 -3.59 11.81
N ARG A 90 6.57 -3.16 13.04
CA ARG A 90 6.48 -4.07 14.21
C ARG A 90 5.31 -5.03 14.08
N ALA A 91 4.18 -4.56 13.56
CA ALA A 91 3.00 -5.39 13.36
C ALA A 91 3.19 -6.42 12.23
N LEU A 92 4.09 -6.18 11.28
CA LEU A 92 4.44 -7.12 10.21
C LEU A 92 5.11 -8.40 10.73
N LYS A 93 5.80 -8.36 11.89
CA LYS A 93 6.36 -9.54 12.56
C LYS A 93 7.16 -10.48 11.64
N LEU A 94 8.06 -9.93 10.80
CA LEU A 94 8.86 -10.70 9.83
C LEU A 94 9.49 -12.00 10.38
N PRO A 95 10.01 -12.07 11.63
CA PRO A 95 10.53 -13.32 12.18
C PRO A 95 9.53 -14.48 12.19
N LEU A 96 8.23 -14.21 12.34
CA LEU A 96 7.18 -15.23 12.26
C LEU A 96 7.12 -15.86 10.86
N TYR A 97 7.21 -15.05 9.81
CA TYR A 97 7.12 -15.52 8.43
C TYR A 97 8.41 -16.16 7.91
N THR A 98 9.49 -16.11 8.68
CA THR A 98 10.65 -17.00 8.44
C THR A 98 10.43 -18.43 8.96
N GLN A 99 9.44 -18.64 9.83
CA GLN A 99 9.06 -19.94 10.39
C GLN A 99 7.78 -20.48 9.74
N ARG A 100 6.89 -19.58 9.31
CA ARG A 100 5.60 -19.86 8.64
C ARG A 100 5.46 -19.04 7.35
N PRO A 101 6.34 -19.24 6.34
CA PRO A 101 6.29 -18.49 5.08
C PRO A 101 5.01 -18.70 4.27
N GLU A 102 4.29 -19.79 4.48
CA GLU A 102 3.02 -20.11 3.84
C GLU A 102 1.95 -19.06 4.16
N ASP A 103 1.98 -18.48 5.37
CA ASP A 103 0.98 -17.52 5.84
C ASP A 103 1.29 -16.07 5.46
N LEU A 104 2.43 -15.80 4.79
CA LEU A 104 2.88 -14.43 4.49
C LEU A 104 1.84 -13.61 3.72
N ALA A 105 1.03 -14.25 2.88
CA ALA A 105 -0.03 -13.61 2.10
C ALA A 105 -1.04 -12.83 2.98
N GLU A 106 -1.24 -13.23 4.24
CA GLU A 106 -2.14 -12.51 5.16
C GLU A 106 -1.64 -11.10 5.50
N GLN A 107 -0.34 -10.82 5.30
CA GLN A 107 0.27 -9.52 5.53
C GLN A 107 0.29 -8.62 4.30
N LEU A 108 -0.22 -9.06 3.15
CA LEU A 108 -0.30 -8.24 1.94
C LEU A 108 -0.86 -6.82 2.22
N PRO A 109 -1.99 -6.64 2.93
CA PRO A 109 -2.51 -5.29 3.21
C PRO A 109 -1.51 -4.40 3.95
N ARG A 110 -0.70 -4.98 4.84
CA ARG A 110 0.29 -4.24 5.61
C ARG A 110 1.51 -3.89 4.78
N ILE A 111 1.99 -4.83 3.97
CA ILE A 111 3.11 -4.61 3.06
C ILE A 111 2.74 -3.53 2.03
N GLU A 112 1.53 -3.57 1.49
CA GLU A 112 0.99 -2.55 0.58
C GLU A 112 0.93 -1.15 1.23
N GLN A 113 0.51 -1.08 2.50
CA GLN A 113 0.50 0.19 3.23
C GLN A 113 1.91 0.76 3.41
N LEU A 114 2.89 -0.08 3.79
CA LEU A 114 4.30 0.32 3.88
C LEU A 114 4.82 0.80 2.51
N LEU A 115 4.57 0.03 1.45
CA LEU A 115 5.01 0.36 0.09
C LEU A 115 4.41 1.65 -0.43
N THR A 116 3.12 1.90 -0.21
CA THR A 116 2.44 3.12 -0.63
C THR A 116 3.11 4.36 -0.02
N TRP A 117 3.36 4.32 1.29
CA TRP A 117 4.00 5.45 1.96
C TRP A 117 5.47 5.63 1.58
N LEU A 118 6.21 4.53 1.47
CA LEU A 118 7.60 4.60 1.02
C LEU A 118 7.70 5.08 -0.44
N HIS A 119 6.77 4.70 -1.31
CA HIS A 119 6.74 5.16 -2.70
C HIS A 119 6.64 6.68 -2.80
N HIS A 120 5.73 7.29 -2.02
CA HIS A 120 5.46 8.72 -2.11
C HIS A 120 6.37 9.61 -1.25
N ALA A 121 6.83 9.11 -0.10
CA ALA A 121 7.38 9.99 0.93
C ALA A 121 8.67 9.49 1.59
N ARG A 122 9.30 8.39 1.14
CA ARG A 122 10.54 7.89 1.76
C ARG A 122 11.70 8.90 1.80
N GLN A 123 11.73 9.85 0.87
CA GLN A 123 12.74 10.91 0.78
C GLN A 123 12.70 11.90 1.95
N VAL A 124 11.58 11.97 2.68
CA VAL A 124 11.44 12.86 3.84
C VAL A 124 11.95 12.19 5.13
N LEU A 125 12.30 10.90 5.08
CA LEU A 125 12.83 10.16 6.21
C LEU A 125 14.35 10.34 6.29
N GLU A 126 14.83 10.79 7.45
CA GLU A 126 16.26 10.85 7.76
C GLU A 126 16.78 9.46 8.19
N ALA A 127 16.53 8.44 7.36
CA ALA A 127 16.82 7.05 7.64
C ALA A 127 17.73 6.44 6.55
N PRO A 128 18.65 5.54 6.91
CA PRO A 128 19.58 4.96 5.96
C PRO A 128 18.87 3.97 5.02
N GLN A 129 19.27 3.95 3.74
CA GLN A 129 18.92 2.90 2.77
C GLN A 129 17.40 2.73 2.51
N MET A 130 16.62 3.82 2.56
CA MET A 130 15.17 3.74 2.33
C MET A 130 14.78 3.27 0.93
N ASP A 131 15.53 3.65 -0.12
CA ASP A 131 15.28 3.13 -1.48
C ASP A 131 15.49 1.62 -1.58
N ARG A 132 16.53 1.12 -0.90
CA ARG A 132 16.80 -0.31 -0.84
C ARG A 132 15.71 -1.04 -0.08
N LEU A 133 15.29 -0.51 1.08
CA LEU A 133 14.20 -1.08 1.86
C LEU A 133 12.90 -1.14 1.04
N TYR A 134 12.58 -0.09 0.29
CA TYR A 134 11.42 -0.09 -0.60
C TYR A 134 11.51 -1.22 -1.65
N GLY A 135 12.67 -1.40 -2.29
CA GLY A 135 12.89 -2.50 -3.23
C GLY A 135 12.77 -3.88 -2.58
N ASP A 136 13.32 -4.05 -1.37
CA ASP A 136 13.28 -5.32 -0.65
C ASP A 136 11.84 -5.66 -0.17
N LEU A 137 11.06 -4.67 0.27
CA LEU A 137 9.64 -4.85 0.59
C LEU A 137 8.79 -5.15 -0.66
N ARG A 138 9.13 -4.55 -1.81
CA ARG A 138 8.42 -4.81 -3.07
C ARG A 138 8.61 -6.26 -3.50
N LYS A 139 9.83 -6.79 -3.41
CA LYS A 139 10.08 -8.22 -3.68
C LYS A 139 9.33 -9.13 -2.71
N LEU A 140 9.25 -8.73 -1.44
CA LEU A 140 8.48 -9.50 -0.44
C LEU A 140 6.99 -9.53 -0.77
N HIS A 141 6.44 -8.40 -1.23
CA HIS A 141 5.06 -8.29 -1.72
C HIS A 141 4.83 -9.19 -2.93
N GLU A 142 5.67 -9.09 -3.96
CA GLU A 142 5.59 -9.93 -5.17
C GLU A 142 5.61 -11.44 -4.81
N LEU A 143 6.50 -11.86 -3.91
CA LEU A 143 6.55 -13.26 -3.44
C LEU A 143 5.31 -13.69 -2.63
N ALA A 144 4.68 -12.76 -1.91
CA ALA A 144 3.49 -13.04 -1.10
C ALA A 144 2.22 -13.18 -1.95
N GLU A 145 2.17 -12.54 -3.13
CA GLU A 145 1.06 -12.69 -4.10
C GLU A 145 1.09 -14.03 -4.84
N LEU A 146 2.28 -14.62 -5.04
CA LEU A 146 2.43 -15.87 -5.77
C LEU A 146 1.83 -17.07 -5.00
N PRO A 147 1.32 -18.09 -5.70
CA PRO A 147 0.82 -19.32 -5.09
C PRO A 147 1.94 -20.06 -4.33
N ILE A 148 1.57 -20.93 -3.40
CA ILE A 148 2.53 -21.65 -2.56
C ILE A 148 3.20 -22.79 -3.37
N SER A 149 4.54 -22.82 -3.36
CA SER A 149 5.38 -23.95 -3.78
C SER A 149 6.63 -24.02 -2.91
N ASP A 150 7.32 -25.16 -2.86
CA ASP A 150 8.51 -25.34 -2.02
C ASP A 150 9.60 -24.31 -2.34
N GLU A 151 9.86 -24.04 -3.63
CA GLU A 151 10.84 -23.03 -4.07
C GLU A 151 10.44 -21.62 -3.64
N LEU A 152 9.14 -21.30 -3.69
CA LEU A 152 8.62 -19.99 -3.30
C LEU A 152 8.62 -19.81 -1.78
N LEU A 153 8.39 -20.87 -1.00
CA LEU A 153 8.49 -20.81 0.46
C LEU A 153 9.93 -20.48 0.91
N GLU A 154 10.94 -21.09 0.28
CA GLU A 154 12.34 -20.74 0.55
C GLU A 154 12.65 -19.28 0.16
N ALA A 155 12.21 -18.85 -1.03
CA ALA A 155 12.38 -17.46 -1.47
C ALA A 155 11.71 -16.44 -0.53
N ARG A 156 10.51 -16.76 0.00
CA ARG A 156 9.81 -15.94 1.01
C ARG A 156 10.61 -15.83 2.30
N ILE A 157 11.17 -16.95 2.80
CA ILE A 157 12.02 -16.95 4.00
C ILE A 157 13.23 -16.04 3.80
N ASP A 158 13.93 -16.21 2.69
CA ASP A 158 15.15 -15.45 2.40
C ASP A 158 14.87 -13.96 2.24
N GLN A 159 13.80 -13.61 1.54
CA GLN A 159 13.41 -12.21 1.38
C GLN A 159 12.94 -11.59 2.71
N ALA A 160 12.17 -12.32 3.53
CA ALA A 160 11.78 -11.85 4.86
C ALA A 160 13.00 -11.61 5.76
N ARG A 161 14.00 -12.51 5.73
CA ARG A 161 15.28 -12.32 6.43
C ARG A 161 16.06 -11.13 5.90
N ALA A 162 16.10 -10.93 4.59
CA ALA A 162 16.80 -9.81 3.97
C ALA A 162 16.22 -8.46 4.42
N VAL A 163 14.88 -8.33 4.43
CA VAL A 163 14.20 -7.15 4.95
C VAL A 163 14.51 -6.95 6.43
N ASP A 164 14.32 -7.99 7.25
CA ASP A 164 14.51 -7.93 8.71
C ASP A 164 15.94 -7.52 9.12
N GLN A 165 16.92 -7.98 8.35
CA GLN A 165 18.33 -7.69 8.62
C GLN A 165 18.78 -6.33 8.07
N SER A 166 18.01 -5.71 7.18
CA SER A 166 18.38 -4.47 6.51
C SER A 166 18.55 -3.29 7.49
N ARG A 167 19.47 -2.38 7.17
CA ARG A 167 19.72 -1.20 8.03
C ARG A 167 18.52 -0.26 8.07
N GLY A 168 17.83 -0.10 6.94
CA GLY A 168 16.64 0.72 6.85
C GLY A 168 15.52 0.20 7.75
N TRP A 169 15.24 -1.10 7.68
CA TRP A 169 14.23 -1.74 8.53
C TRP A 169 14.56 -1.60 10.02
N LYS A 170 15.79 -1.95 10.42
CA LYS A 170 16.24 -1.83 11.80
C LYS A 170 16.21 -0.39 12.32
N HIS A 171 16.36 0.61 11.46
CA HIS A 171 16.21 2.00 11.84
C HIS A 171 14.73 2.34 12.11
N LEU A 172 13.83 1.98 11.19
CA LEU A 172 12.39 2.22 11.35
C LEU A 172 11.82 1.58 12.62
N LEU A 173 12.26 0.36 12.96
CA LEU A 173 11.77 -0.35 14.15
C LEU A 173 12.28 0.23 15.48
N LYS A 174 13.29 1.11 15.45
CA LYS A 174 13.84 1.79 16.64
C LYS A 174 13.18 3.15 16.92
N ALA A 175 12.59 3.77 15.90
CA ALA A 175 11.89 5.06 15.99
C ALA A 175 10.54 4.91 16.71
#